data_AF-A0A2S9F5T2-F1
#
_entry.id   AF-A0A2S9F5T2-F1
#
_cell.length_a   1.000
_cell.length_b   1.000
_cell.length_c   1.000
_cell.angle_alpha   90.00
_cell.angle_beta   90.00
_cell.angle_gamma   90.00
#
_symmetry.space_group_name_H-M   'P 1'
#
loop_
_entity.id
_entity.type
_entity.pdbx_description
1 polymer ?
#
loop_
_entity_poly.entity_id
_entity_poly.type
_entity_poly.pdbx_seq_one_letter_code
_entity_poly.pdbx_strand_id
1 'polypeptide(L)'
;MSASGGSDVGSDSRAQELAGEASAEAASEGLREPTGLAQPLDPVPTPPPPPPDLTAAAFFDVDNTLVHGSSLVHFARGLAAREYFTYQDLARFAFAQAKFQLTGRENSEDVAAGRRKALSFIEGRSTAELVGLGEEIFDEIIAAKIWPGTRTLA
;
A
#
# COMPACT_ATOMS: atom_id res chain seq x y z
N MET A 1 9.71 44.39 16.05
CA MET A 1 9.76 42.94 16.31
C MET A 1 8.46 42.33 15.83
N SER A 2 8.50 41.46 14.83
CA SER A 2 7.66 40.26 14.70
C SER A 2 8.08 39.51 13.45
N ALA A 3 8.27 38.21 13.63
CA ALA A 3 9.08 37.33 12.80
C ALA A 3 8.33 36.78 11.59
N SER A 4 9.12 36.55 10.53
CA SER A 4 8.85 35.70 9.38
C SER A 4 8.75 34.23 9.83
N GLY A 5 7.60 33.59 9.62
CA GLY A 5 7.41 32.14 9.77
C GLY A 5 7.03 31.54 8.43
N GLY A 6 7.97 30.85 7.78
CA GLY A 6 7.73 30.20 6.50
C GLY A 6 8.95 29.41 6.02
N SER A 7 9.17 28.22 6.60
CA SER A 7 10.06 27.18 6.05
C SER A 7 10.05 25.94 6.95
N ASP A 8 9.02 25.09 6.87
CA ASP A 8 9.03 23.80 7.61
C ASP A 8 8.51 22.60 6.79
N VAL A 9 7.96 22.82 5.59
CA VAL A 9 7.41 21.73 4.76
C VAL A 9 8.51 21.02 3.94
N GLY A 10 9.70 21.60 3.81
CA GLY A 10 10.78 21.08 2.95
C GLY A 10 11.79 20.15 3.65
N SER A 11 11.87 20.18 4.98
CA SER A 11 12.80 19.36 5.78
C SER A 11 12.32 17.92 5.92
N ASP A 12 11.02 17.72 6.14
CA ASP A 12 10.42 16.40 6.36
C ASP A 12 10.49 15.52 5.11
N SER A 13 10.25 16.10 3.92
CA SER A 13 10.34 15.38 2.64
C SER A 13 11.75 14.88 2.35
N ARG A 14 12.78 15.67 2.69
CA ARG A 14 14.19 15.29 2.51
C ARG A 14 14.62 14.21 3.48
N ALA A 15 14.15 14.29 4.72
CA ALA A 15 14.43 13.27 5.73
C ALA A 15 13.81 11.92 5.35
N GLN A 16 12.58 11.93 4.81
CA GLN A 16 11.91 10.73 4.31
C GLN A 16 12.62 10.12 3.09
N GLU A 17 13.05 10.95 2.15
CA GLU A 17 13.79 10.51 0.96
C GLU A 17 15.13 9.85 1.35
N LEU A 18 15.90 10.49 2.24
CA LEU A 18 17.16 9.95 2.76
C LEU A 18 16.97 8.64 3.53
N ALA A 19 15.92 8.53 4.35
CA ALA A 19 15.60 7.30 5.07
C ALA A 19 15.20 6.16 4.12
N GLY A 20 14.46 6.49 3.06
CA GLY A 20 14.09 5.55 2.01
C GLY A 20 15.31 5.04 1.22
N GLU A 21 16.20 5.95 0.82
CA GLU A 21 17.46 5.63 0.13
C GLU A 21 18.35 4.73 0.99
N ALA A 22 18.56 5.07 2.27
CA ALA A 22 19.38 4.28 3.19
C ALA A 22 18.80 2.86 3.40
N SER A 23 17.47 2.74 3.48
CA SER A 23 16.79 1.44 3.61
C SER A 23 16.93 0.59 2.34
N ALA A 24 16.81 1.22 1.16
CA ALA A 24 16.98 0.55 -0.12
C ALA A 24 18.43 0.10 -0.38
N GLU A 25 19.41 0.91 0.03
CA GLU A 25 20.82 0.58 -0.04
C GLU A 25 21.15 -0.62 0.86
N ALA A 26 20.70 -0.60 2.12
CA ALA A 26 20.87 -1.73 3.04
C ALA A 26 20.23 -3.03 2.53
N ALA A 27 19.04 -2.94 1.91
CA ALA A 27 18.37 -4.09 1.32
C ALA A 27 19.10 -4.64 0.08
N SER A 28 19.66 -3.76 -0.75
CA SER A 28 20.39 -4.14 -1.97
C SER A 28 21.79 -4.69 -1.70
N GLU A 29 22.44 -4.26 -0.62
CA GLU A 29 23.69 -4.88 -0.15
C GLU A 29 23.49 -6.33 0.28
N GLY A 30 22.36 -6.67 0.90
CA GLY A 30 22.00 -8.05 1.26
C GLY A 30 21.64 -8.95 0.07
N LEU A 31 21.33 -8.38 -1.10
CA LEU A 31 20.91 -9.09 -2.32
C LEU A 31 22.01 -9.22 -3.37
N ARG A 32 23.25 -8.77 -3.09
CA ARG A 32 24.40 -8.98 -3.99
C ARG A 32 24.79 -10.46 -4.04
N GLU A 33 24.09 -11.21 -4.88
CA GLU A 33 24.55 -12.50 -5.38
C GLU A 33 25.88 -12.32 -6.15
N PRO A 34 26.84 -13.25 -6.03
CA PRO A 34 28.12 -13.13 -6.70
C PRO A 34 27.95 -13.26 -8.22
N THR A 35 28.03 -12.13 -8.92
CA THR A 35 28.10 -12.07 -10.39
C THR A 35 29.47 -12.56 -10.87
N GLY A 36 29.67 -13.89 -10.88
CA GLY A 36 30.91 -14.51 -11.35
C GLY A 36 30.63 -15.90 -11.92
N LEU A 37 31.02 -16.10 -13.18
CA LEU A 37 30.90 -17.36 -13.92
C LEU A 37 31.26 -18.57 -13.03
N ALA A 38 30.35 -19.54 -13.00
CA ALA A 38 30.36 -20.74 -12.16
C ALA A 38 31.76 -21.37 -12.00
N GLN A 39 32.34 -21.19 -10.82
CA GLN A 39 33.28 -22.12 -10.22
C GLN A 39 32.55 -22.82 -9.07
N PRO A 40 32.81 -24.10 -8.77
CA PRO A 40 32.25 -24.76 -7.60
C PRO A 40 32.89 -24.12 -6.36
N LEU A 41 32.22 -23.11 -5.79
CA LEU A 41 32.66 -22.45 -4.57
C LEU A 41 32.29 -23.33 -3.39
N ASP A 42 33.25 -23.54 -2.50
CA ASP A 42 32.99 -24.01 -1.12
C ASP A 42 31.81 -23.24 -0.52
N PRO A 43 30.99 -23.84 0.35
CA PRO A 43 29.82 -23.16 0.92
C PRO A 43 30.28 -21.87 1.59
N VAL A 44 29.94 -20.73 0.97
CA VAL A 44 30.18 -19.40 1.52
C VAL A 44 29.46 -19.37 2.87
N PRO A 45 30.18 -19.17 4.00
CA PRO A 45 29.53 -19.09 5.29
C PRO A 45 28.56 -17.92 5.25
N THR A 46 27.27 -18.21 5.47
CA THR A 46 26.23 -17.20 5.56
C THR A 46 26.64 -16.25 6.69
N PRO A 47 26.79 -14.93 6.44
CA PRO A 47 27.13 -14.02 7.51
C PRO A 47 26.07 -14.08 8.60
N PRO A 48 26.45 -14.02 9.88
CA PRO A 48 25.48 -13.99 10.97
C PRO A 48 24.54 -12.80 10.76
N PRO A 49 23.24 -12.94 11.09
CA PRO A 49 22.33 -11.82 11.01
C PRO A 49 22.86 -10.65 11.86
N PRO A 50 22.65 -9.40 11.43
CA PRO A 50 23.09 -8.25 12.19
C PRO A 50 22.47 -8.28 13.60
N PRO A 51 23.16 -7.74 14.61
CA PRO A 51 22.60 -7.64 15.95
C PRO A 51 21.27 -6.86 15.90
N PRO A 52 20.23 -7.30 16.64
CA PRO A 52 18.94 -6.66 16.61
C PRO A 52 19.05 -5.21 17.10
N ASP A 53 18.68 -4.27 16.24
CA ASP A 53 18.59 -2.85 16.56
C ASP A 53 17.15 -2.55 17.01
N LEU A 54 16.99 -2.19 18.28
CA LEU A 54 15.68 -1.89 18.88
C LEU A 54 15.14 -0.50 18.49
N THR A 55 15.94 0.29 17.77
CA THR A 55 15.55 1.59 17.21
C THR A 55 15.25 1.53 15.72
N ALA A 56 15.58 0.40 15.06
CA ALA A 56 15.30 0.20 13.65
C ALA A 56 13.80 -0.08 13.41
N ALA A 57 13.30 0.41 12.27
CA ALA A 57 11.94 0.15 11.79
C ALA A 57 11.98 -0.23 10.30
N ALA A 58 11.07 -1.12 9.90
CA ALA A 58 10.85 -1.46 8.50
C ALA A 58 9.42 -1.08 8.11
N PHE A 59 9.28 -0.49 6.92
CA PHE A 59 8.00 -0.06 6.37
C PHE A 59 7.65 -0.95 5.18
N PHE A 60 6.43 -1.47 5.17
CA PHE A 60 5.93 -2.31 4.08
C PHE A 60 4.65 -1.68 3.54
N ASP A 61 4.60 -1.50 2.23
CA ASP A 61 3.34 -1.22 1.56
C ASP A 61 2.43 -2.46 1.62
N VAL A 62 1.12 -2.27 1.43
CA VAL A 62 0.14 -3.36 1.42
C VAL A 62 -0.02 -3.91 0.00
N ASP A 63 -0.28 -3.02 -0.96
CA ASP A 63 -0.66 -3.38 -2.32
C ASP A 63 0.56 -3.84 -3.13
N ASN A 64 0.43 -4.96 -3.83
CA ASN A 64 1.52 -5.65 -4.55
C ASN A 64 2.75 -6.05 -3.72
N THR A 65 2.82 -5.70 -2.44
CA THR A 65 3.91 -6.06 -1.51
C THR A 65 3.50 -7.19 -0.58
N LEU A 66 2.43 -7.00 0.19
CA LEU A 66 1.87 -8.04 1.07
C LEU A 66 0.75 -8.81 0.37
N VAL A 67 -0.07 -8.10 -0.40
CA VAL A 67 -1.25 -8.63 -1.08
C VAL A 67 -1.05 -8.57 -2.59
N HIS A 68 -1.49 -9.61 -3.31
CA HIS A 68 -1.55 -9.58 -4.77
C HIS A 68 -2.63 -8.61 -5.25
N GLY A 69 -2.23 -7.58 -5.99
CA GLY A 69 -3.12 -6.54 -6.49
C GLY A 69 -3.47 -5.50 -5.42
N SER A 70 -4.58 -4.78 -5.63
CA SER A 70 -5.02 -3.74 -4.70
C SER A 70 -5.98 -4.27 -3.65
N SER A 71 -5.59 -4.13 -2.38
CA SER A 71 -6.42 -4.40 -1.21
C SER A 71 -7.74 -3.63 -1.25
N LEU A 72 -7.72 -2.38 -1.70
CA LEU A 72 -8.93 -1.56 -1.83
C LEU A 72 -9.90 -2.11 -2.88
N VAL A 73 -9.39 -2.64 -4.00
CA VAL A 73 -10.24 -3.27 -5.03
C VAL A 73 -10.87 -4.56 -4.51
N HIS A 74 -10.10 -5.38 -3.80
CA HIS A 74 -10.62 -6.59 -3.14
C HIS A 74 -11.67 -6.23 -2.09
N PHE A 75 -11.41 -5.19 -1.30
CA PHE A 75 -12.35 -4.68 -0.31
C PHE A 75 -13.65 -4.18 -0.95
N ALA A 76 -13.57 -3.34 -1.99
CA ALA A 76 -14.73 -2.86 -2.73
C ALA A 76 -15.53 -4.00 -3.38
N ARG A 77 -14.86 -5.07 -3.83
CA ARG A 77 -15.52 -6.28 -4.32
C ARG A 77 -16.26 -7.03 -3.21
N GLY A 78 -15.68 -7.14 -2.02
CA GLY A 78 -16.33 -7.73 -0.85
C GLY A 78 -17.57 -6.95 -0.41
N LEU A 79 -17.51 -5.63 -0.49
CA LEU A 79 -18.66 -4.75 -0.26
C LEU A 79 -19.74 -4.93 -1.33
N ALA A 80 -19.36 -5.04 -2.61
CA ALA A 80 -20.32 -5.26 -3.68
C ALA A 80 -21.03 -6.61 -3.60
N ALA A 81 -20.32 -7.67 -3.18
CA ALA A 81 -20.90 -9.00 -2.96
C ALA A 81 -21.96 -9.03 -1.85
N ARG A 82 -21.90 -8.07 -0.93
CA ARG A 82 -22.83 -7.87 0.19
C ARG A 82 -23.88 -6.78 -0.10
N GLU A 83 -24.04 -6.40 -1.37
CA GLU A 83 -24.99 -5.37 -1.84
C GLU A 83 -24.76 -3.95 -1.25
N TYR A 84 -23.61 -3.69 -0.61
CA TYR A 84 -23.25 -2.35 -0.16
C TYR A 84 -22.89 -1.41 -1.33
N PHE A 85 -22.40 -1.97 -2.44
CA PHE A 85 -22.16 -1.27 -3.70
C PHE A 85 -22.64 -2.11 -4.88
N THR A 86 -23.00 -1.45 -5.98
CA THR A 86 -23.22 -2.17 -7.24
C THR A 86 -21.90 -2.27 -8.00
N TYR A 87 -21.66 -3.38 -8.73
CA TYR A 87 -20.51 -3.47 -9.64
C TYR A 87 -20.49 -2.35 -10.70
N GLN A 88 -21.66 -1.80 -11.03
CA GLN A 88 -21.79 -0.66 -11.92
C GLN A 88 -21.19 0.63 -11.33
N ASP A 89 -21.34 0.86 -10.02
CA ASP A 89 -20.72 2.00 -9.35
C ASP A 89 -19.19 1.91 -9.46
N LEU A 90 -18.62 0.74 -9.19
CA LEU A 90 -17.17 0.50 -9.31
C LEU A 90 -16.68 0.71 -10.75
N ALA A 91 -17.43 0.22 -11.75
CA ALA A 91 -17.11 0.40 -13.15
C ALA A 91 -17.14 1.87 -13.58
N ARG A 92 -18.09 2.67 -13.06
CA ARG A 92 -18.15 4.12 -13.32
C ARG A 92 -16.93 4.85 -12.79
N PHE A 93 -16.48 4.53 -11.58
CA PHE A 93 -15.24 5.10 -11.03
C PHE A 93 -14.01 4.72 -11.84
N ALA A 94 -13.90 3.45 -12.22
CA ALA A 94 -12.79 2.98 -13.04
C ALA A 94 -12.77 3.69 -14.41
N PHE A 95 -13.95 3.90 -15.01
CA PHE A 95 -14.09 4.62 -16.27
C PHE A 95 -13.75 6.10 -16.14
N ALA A 96 -14.20 6.76 -15.08
CA ALA A 96 -13.86 8.13 -14.70
C ALA A 96 -12.33 8.32 -14.63
N GLN A 97 -11.66 7.46 -13.85
CA GLN A 97 -10.21 7.48 -13.71
C GLN A 97 -9.48 7.20 -15.04
N ALA A 98 -9.92 6.20 -15.82
CA ALA A 98 -9.31 5.89 -17.11
C ALA A 98 -9.49 7.04 -18.13
N LYS A 99 -10.67 7.66 -18.15
CA LYS A 99 -10.96 8.83 -18.98
C LYS A 99 -10.09 10.02 -18.58
N PHE A 100 -9.91 10.27 -17.28
CA PHE A 100 -9.01 11.33 -16.80
C PHE A 100 -7.57 11.10 -17.30
N GLN A 101 -7.04 9.88 -17.16
CA GLN A 101 -5.70 9.56 -17.66
C GLN A 101 -5.55 9.76 -19.17
N LEU A 102 -6.58 9.45 -19.96
CA LEU A 102 -6.53 9.59 -21.42
C LEU A 102 -6.76 11.01 -21.91
N THR A 103 -7.63 11.77 -21.26
CA THR A 103 -8.16 13.04 -21.81
C THR A 103 -7.75 14.27 -21.02
N GLY A 104 -7.22 14.11 -19.80
CA GLY A 104 -6.88 15.21 -18.88
C GLY A 104 -8.07 16.10 -18.49
N ARG A 105 -9.30 15.72 -18.88
CA ARG A 105 -10.52 16.48 -18.67
C ARG A 105 -11.58 15.59 -18.07
N GLU A 106 -12.01 15.94 -16.88
CA GLU A 106 -13.13 15.29 -16.22
C GLU A 106 -14.22 16.29 -15.85
N ASN A 107 -15.44 15.77 -15.77
CA ASN A 107 -16.59 16.51 -15.31
C ASN A 107 -16.59 16.42 -13.78
N SER A 108 -16.17 17.48 -13.08
CA SER A 108 -16.00 17.49 -11.62
C SER A 108 -17.25 17.03 -10.87
N GLU A 109 -18.43 17.14 -11.48
CA GLU A 109 -19.71 16.68 -10.95
C GLU A 109 -19.80 15.16 -10.78
N ASP A 110 -19.27 14.37 -11.73
CA ASP A 110 -19.35 12.91 -11.70
C ASP A 110 -18.45 12.32 -10.60
N VAL A 111 -17.23 12.87 -10.46
CA VAL A 111 -16.28 12.52 -9.39
C VAL A 111 -16.85 12.90 -8.03
N ALA A 112 -17.43 14.10 -7.91
CA ALA A 112 -18.03 14.56 -6.67
C ALA A 112 -19.24 13.72 -6.26
N ALA A 113 -20.07 13.29 -7.23
CA ALA A 113 -21.21 12.40 -6.97
C ALA A 113 -20.74 11.03 -6.47
N GLY A 114 -19.72 10.47 -7.10
CA GLY A 114 -19.11 9.23 -6.65
C GLY A 114 -18.53 9.34 -5.23
N ARG A 115 -17.72 10.38 -4.97
CA ARG A 115 -17.13 10.61 -3.64
C ARG A 115 -18.21 10.77 -2.56
N ARG A 116 -19.30 11.50 -2.84
CA ARG A 116 -20.43 11.63 -1.92
C ARG A 116 -21.07 10.29 -1.60
N LYS A 117 -21.28 9.44 -2.61
CA LYS A 117 -21.84 8.09 -2.43
C LYS A 117 -20.93 7.18 -1.60
N ALA A 118 -19.62 7.29 -1.78
CA ALA A 118 -18.63 6.57 -0.95
C ALA A 118 -18.59 7.10 0.49
N LEU A 119 -18.69 8.42 0.69
CA LEU A 119 -18.74 9.04 2.02
C LEU A 119 -20.03 8.71 2.76
N SER A 120 -21.19 8.73 2.08
CA SER A 120 -22.47 8.37 2.69
C SER A 120 -22.54 6.91 3.15
N PHE A 121 -21.66 6.04 2.62
CA PHE A 121 -21.54 4.68 3.12
C PHE A 121 -20.87 4.64 4.51
N ILE A 122 -19.86 5.48 4.73
CA ILE A 122 -19.14 5.57 6.01
C ILE A 122 -19.96 6.38 7.04
N GLU A 123 -20.71 7.36 6.56
CA GLU A 123 -21.51 8.25 7.39
C GLU A 123 -22.53 7.48 8.26
N GLY A 124 -22.49 7.73 9.57
CA GLY A 124 -23.40 7.12 10.53
C GLY A 124 -23.06 5.69 10.97
N ARG A 125 -22.04 5.05 10.38
CA ARG A 125 -21.57 3.73 10.81
C ARG A 125 -20.57 3.84 11.93
N SER A 126 -20.62 2.88 12.86
CA SER A 126 -19.63 2.80 13.93
C SER A 126 -18.31 2.25 13.40
N THR A 127 -17.19 2.63 14.02
CA THR A 127 -15.88 2.03 13.71
C THR A 127 -15.89 0.51 13.94
N ALA A 128 -16.58 0.02 14.96
CA ALA A 128 -16.72 -1.42 15.23
C ALA A 128 -17.40 -2.17 14.08
N GLU A 129 -18.45 -1.58 13.49
CA GLU A 129 -19.13 -2.15 12.32
C GLU A 129 -18.20 -2.22 11.11
N LEU A 130 -17.44 -1.16 10.84
CA LEU A 130 -16.49 -1.12 9.73
C LEU A 130 -15.33 -2.10 9.91
N VAL A 131 -14.86 -2.28 11.15
CA VAL A 131 -13.83 -3.27 11.49
C VAL A 131 -14.34 -4.68 11.25
N GLY A 132 -15.53 -5.03 11.75
CA GLY A 132 -16.12 -6.35 11.51
C GLY A 132 -16.29 -6.65 10.03
N LEU A 133 -16.77 -5.68 9.25
CA LEU A 133 -16.87 -5.81 7.80
C LEU A 133 -15.50 -5.99 7.12
N GLY A 134 -14.48 -5.32 7.64
CA GLY A 134 -13.08 -5.49 7.25
C GLY A 134 -12.57 -6.91 7.49
N GLU A 135 -12.81 -7.45 8.68
CA GLU A 135 -12.39 -8.79 9.09
C GLU A 135 -13.05 -9.87 8.22
N GLU A 136 -14.37 -9.78 8.00
CA GLU A 136 -15.08 -10.74 7.15
C GLU A 136 -14.56 -10.73 5.70
N ILE A 137 -14.39 -9.54 5.12
CA ILE A 137 -13.89 -9.41 3.74
C ILE A 137 -12.43 -9.85 3.66
N PHE A 138 -11.65 -9.61 4.71
CA PHE A 138 -10.28 -10.07 4.79
C PHE A 138 -10.22 -11.59 4.71
N ASP A 139 -10.97 -12.30 5.56
CA ASP A 139 -10.98 -13.75 5.62
C ASP A 139 -11.48 -14.39 4.31
N GLU A 140 -12.51 -13.82 3.70
CA GLU A 140 -13.12 -14.37 2.49
C GLU A 140 -12.33 -14.12 1.21
N ILE A 141 -11.69 -12.95 1.09
CA ILE A 141 -11.13 -12.48 -0.18
C ILE A 141 -9.64 -12.20 -0.07
N ILE A 142 -9.22 -11.39 0.89
CA ILE A 142 -7.85 -10.83 0.91
C ILE A 142 -6.84 -11.87 1.42
N ALA A 143 -7.21 -12.70 2.39
CA ALA A 143 -6.32 -13.69 2.99
C ALA A 143 -5.75 -14.67 1.95
N ALA A 144 -6.56 -15.06 0.96
CA ALA A 144 -6.15 -15.91 -0.15
C ALA A 144 -5.24 -15.21 -1.19
N LYS A 145 -5.06 -13.88 -1.08
CA LYS A 145 -4.23 -13.06 -1.97
C LYS A 145 -2.91 -12.64 -1.33
N ILE A 146 -2.65 -12.98 -0.08
CA ILE A 146 -1.38 -12.67 0.59
C ILE A 146 -0.25 -13.50 -0.05
N TRP A 147 0.88 -12.87 -0.35
CA TRP A 147 2.06 -13.56 -0.86
C TRP A 147 2.58 -14.57 0.18
N PRO A 148 2.87 -15.83 -0.18
CA PRO A 148 3.34 -16.83 0.77
C PRO A 148 4.64 -16.46 1.50
N GLY A 149 5.54 -15.73 0.82
CA GLY A 149 6.85 -15.33 1.36
C GLY A 149 6.79 -14.31 2.49
N THR A 150 5.86 -13.34 2.43
CA THR A 150 5.72 -12.24 3.41
C THR A 150 4.97 -12.65 4.67
N ARG A 151 4.22 -13.76 4.64
CA ARG A 151 3.59 -14.33 5.84
C ARG A 151 4.60 -14.73 6.93
N THR A 152 5.87 -14.94 6.56
CA THR A 152 6.94 -15.34 7.47
C THR A 152 7.65 -14.17 8.16
N LEU A 153 7.36 -12.93 7.76
CA LEU A 153 8.01 -11.72 8.29
C LEU A 153 7.18 -11.01 9.40
N ALA A 154 5.97 -11.49 9.68
CA ALA A 154 5.04 -10.94 10.66
C ALA A 154 4.84 -11.89 11.85
#